data_AF-A0A948C4Q2-F1
#
_entry.id   AF-A0A948C4Q2-F1
#
_cell.length_a   1.000
_cell.length_b   1.000
_cell.length_c   1.000
_cell.angle_alpha   90.00
_cell.angle_beta   90.00
_cell.angle_gamma   90.00
#
_symmetry.space_group_name_H-M   'P 1'
#
loop_
_entity.id
_entity.type
_entity.pdbx_description
1 polymer ?
#
loop_
_entity_poly.entity_id
_entity_poly.type
_entity_poly.pdbx_seq_one_letter_code
_entity_poly.pdbx_strand_id
1 'polypeptide(L)' 'MPNIRNLLNKYDAKIITEQYNKDVELTIEINNGYKEEFKKELSNLSQGQINI' A
#
# COMPACT_ATOMS: atom_id res chain seq x y z
N MET A 1 2.58 6.45 -13.98
CA MET A 1 3.04 6.10 -12.61
C MET A 1 2.41 4.77 -12.23
N PRO A 2 3.15 3.79 -11.69
CA PRO A 2 2.52 2.59 -11.15
C PRO A 2 1.67 3.03 -9.95
N ASN A 3 0.36 3.06 -10.14
CA ASN A 3 -0.59 3.46 -9.11
C ASN A 3 -0.51 2.46 -7.95
N ILE A 4 -0.57 2.94 -6.71
CA ILE A 4 -0.70 2.10 -5.50
C ILE A 4 -1.78 1.03 -5.66
N ARG A 5 -2.86 1.33 -6.41
CA ARG A 5 -3.88 0.33 -6.78
C ARG A 5 -3.35 -0.89 -7.53
N ASN A 6 -2.36 -0.73 -8.41
CA ASN A 6 -1.75 -1.86 -9.11
C ASN A 6 -0.99 -2.76 -8.14
N LEU A 7 -0.32 -2.16 -7.14
CA LEU A 7 0.35 -2.92 -6.09
C LEU A 7 -0.67 -3.65 -5.22
N LEU A 8 -1.76 -2.98 -4.83
CA LEU A 8 -2.82 -3.60 -4.04
C LEU A 8 -3.45 -4.79 -4.79
N ASN A 9 -3.76 -4.63 -6.07
CA ASN A 9 -4.30 -5.70 -6.91
C ASN A 9 -3.32 -6.88 -7.06
N LYS A 10 -2.01 -6.62 -7.17
CA LYS A 10 -0.99 -7.67 -7.29
C LYS A 10 -0.97 -8.61 -6.07
N TYR A 11 -1.31 -8.09 -4.90
CA TYR A 11 -1.23 -8.80 -3.63
C TYR A 11 -2.60 -9.15 -3.03
N ASP A 12 -3.65 -9.10 -3.85
CA ASP A 12 -5.04 -9.30 -3.41
C ASP A 12 -5.41 -8.47 -2.18
N ALA A 13 -4.84 -7.26 -2.08
CA ALA A 13 -5.05 -6.36 -0.97
C ALA A 13 -6.27 -5.48 -1.22
N LYS A 14 -7.09 -5.29 -0.19
CA LYS A 14 -8.32 -4.51 -0.24
C LYS A 14 -8.17 -3.22 0.56
N ILE A 15 -8.63 -2.10 0.01
CA ILE A 15 -8.73 -0.84 0.75
C ILE A 15 -9.97 -0.92 1.67
N ILE A 16 -9.76 -0.72 2.96
CA ILE A 16 -10.81 -0.67 3.98
C ILE A 16 -11.28 0.77 4.17
N THR A 17 -10.32 1.69 4.29
CA THR A 17 -10.60 3.10 4.56
C THR A 17 -9.60 3.97 3.82
N GLU A 18 -10.06 5.10 3.31
CA GLU A 18 -9.25 6.14 2.69
C GLU A 18 -9.68 7.48 3.27
N GLN A 19 -8.75 8.20 3.89
CA GLN A 19 -9.00 9.50 4.52
C GLN A 19 -8.12 10.57 3.86
N TYR A 20 -8.74 11.71 3.58
CA TYR A 20 -8.08 12.86 2.97
C TYR A 20 -8.12 14.02 3.95
N ASN A 21 -7.18 14.01 4.90
CA ASN A 21 -7.03 15.09 5.88
C ASN A 21 -6.01 16.11 5.34
N LYS A 22 -4.91 16.30 6.06
CA LYS A 22 -3.75 17.07 5.59
C LYS A 22 -2.82 16.23 4.70
N ASP A 23 -2.80 14.92 4.98
CA ASP A 23 -2.11 13.87 4.22
C ASP A 23 -3.12 12.78 3.85
N VAL A 24 -2.77 11.93 2.88
CA VAL A 24 -3.60 10.77 2.47
C VAL A 24 -3.27 9.60 3.38
N GLU A 25 -4.27 9.11 4.11
CA GLU A 25 -4.15 7.91 4.95
C GLU A 25 -4.96 6.76 4.34
N LEU A 26 -4.29 5.63 4.12
CA LEU A 26 -4.89 4.42 3.55
C LEU A 26 -4.83 3.28 4.55
N THR A 27 -5.98 2.71 4.90
CA THR A 27 -6.05 1.44 5.62
C THR A 27 -6.34 0.33 4.62
N ILE A 28 -5.46 -0.67 4.57
CA ILE A 28 -5.60 -1.82 3.68
C ILE A 28 -5.60 -3.13 4.47
N GLU A 29 -6.32 -4.11 3.95
CA GLU A 29 -6.27 -5.50 4.38
C GLU A 29 -5.49 -6.29 3.33
N ILE A 30 -4.50 -7.06 3.78
CA ILE A 30 -3.65 -7.88 2.92
C ILE A 30 -3.44 -9.24 3.58
N ASN A 31 -3.34 -10.30 2.77
CA ASN A 31 -3.00 -11.61 3.27
C ASN A 31 -1.60 -11.59 3.91
N ASN A 32 -1.48 -12.11 5.13
CA ASN A 32 -0.24 -12.06 5.92
C ASN A 32 0.96 -12.69 5.20
N GLY A 33 0.73 -13.67 4.31
CA GLY A 33 1.78 -14.28 3.50
C GLY A 33 2.53 -13.31 2.58
N TYR A 34 1.90 -12.18 2.21
CA TYR A 34 2.48 -11.19 1.31
C TYR A 34 2.90 -9.89 2.01
N LYS A 35 2.72 -9.79 3.33
CA LYS A 35 2.93 -8.55 4.09
C LYS A 35 4.35 -8.00 3.92
N GLU A 36 5.37 -8.85 4.06
CA GLU A 36 6.77 -8.42 4.00
C GLU A 36 7.22 -8.05 2.59
N GLU A 37 6.77 -8.80 1.57
CA GLU A 37 7.07 -8.47 0.17
C GLU A 37 6.37 -7.19 -0.27
N PHE A 38 5.10 -7.02 0.10
CA PHE A 38 4.34 -5.80 -0.14
C PHE A 38 5.03 -4.58 0.47
N LYS A 39 5.49 -4.66 1.72
CA LYS A 39 6.22 -3.57 2.37
C LYS A 39 7.51 -3.20 1.63
N LYS A 40 8.29 -4.19 1.21
CA LYS A 40 9.53 -3.96 0.45
C LYS A 40 9.24 -3.29 -0.90
N GLU A 41 8.26 -3.78 -1.64
CA GLU A 41 7.91 -3.23 -2.95
C GLU A 41 7.31 -1.83 -2.84
N LEU A 42 6.46 -1.58 -1.84
CA LEU A 42 5.93 -0.23 -1.57
C LEU A 42 7.04 0.75 -1.19
N SER A 43 7.99 0.35 -0.35
CA SER A 43 9.15 1.18 0.02
C SER A 43 10.01 1.51 -1.19
N ASN A 44 10.28 0.53 -2.07
CA ASN A 44 11.03 0.74 -3.31
C ASN A 44 10.30 1.69 -4.28
N LEU A 45 8.99 1.50 -4.47
CA LEU A 45 8.19 2.34 -5.36
C LEU A 45 8.03 3.76 -4.83
N SER A 46 7.96 3.93 -3.52
CA SER A 46 7.81 5.24 -2.87
C SER A 46 9.15 5.93 -2.58
N GLN A 47 10.29 5.29 -2.87
CA GLN A 47 11.61 5.76 -2.46
C GLN A 47 11.68 6.10 -0.95
N GLY A 48 10.93 5.35 -0.13
CA GLY A 48 10.84 5.56 1.32
C GLY A 48 9.92 6.70 1.76
N GLN A 49 9.12 7.30 0.87
CA GLN A 49 8.20 8.40 1.22
C GLN A 49 6.90 7.92 1.88
N ILE A 50 6.55 6.64 1.75
CA ILE A 50 5.34 6.08 2.36
C ILE A 50 5.70 5.37 3.67
N ASN A 51 5.05 5.77 4.75
CA ASN A 51 5.10 5.09 6.04
C ASN A 51 3.97 4.06 6.13
N ILE A 52 4.27 2.86 6.66
CA ILE A 52 3.36 1.70 6.77
C ILE A 52 3.20 1.29 8.23
#